data_AF-A0A1Z4NCV1-F1
#
_entry.id   AF-A0A1Z4NCV1-F1
#
_cell.length_a   1.000
_cell.length_b   1.000
_cell.length_c   1.000
_cell.angle_alpha   90.00
_cell.angle_beta   90.00
_cell.angle_gamma   90.00
#
_symmetry.space_group_name_H-M   'P 1'
#
loop_
_entity.id
_entity.type
_entity.pdbx_description
1 polymer ?
#
loop_
_entity_poly.entity_id
_entity_poly.type
_entity_poly.pdbx_seq_one_letter_code
_entity_poly.pdbx_strand_id
1 'polypeptide(L)' 'MLSDKIQIKFPIWSYLNQPLFCSYKPPIFNPRRFAYVYRVDLLERCLHKECDAK' A
#
# COMPACT_ATOMS: atom_id res chain seq x y z
N MET A 1 5.08 31.61 0.63
CA MET A 1 5.64 30.28 0.33
C MET A 1 5.17 29.30 1.41
N LEU A 2 3.99 28.71 1.25
CA LEU A 2 3.53 27.61 2.08
C LEU A 2 3.26 26.47 1.11
N SER A 3 4.27 25.62 0.92
CA SER A 3 4.05 24.31 0.32
C SER A 3 3.35 23.49 1.39
N ASP A 4 2.03 23.65 1.47
CA ASP A 4 1.16 22.70 2.14
C ASP A 4 1.45 21.36 1.49
N LYS A 5 2.34 20.60 2.14
CA LYS A 5 2.76 19.26 1.73
C LYS A 5 1.46 18.50 1.50
N ILE A 6 1.10 18.32 0.24
CA ILE A 6 -0.02 17.49 -0.16
C ILE A 6 0.31 16.13 0.45
N GLN A 7 -0.28 15.83 1.60
CA GLN A 7 -0.19 14.52 2.22
C GLN A 7 -1.03 13.63 1.33
N ILE A 8 -0.43 13.19 0.23
CA ILE A 8 -1.05 12.23 -0.65
C ILE A 8 -1.21 10.97 0.21
N LYS A 9 -2.41 10.80 0.80
CA LYS A 9 -2.81 9.63 1.61
C LYS A 9 -2.92 8.35 0.78
N PHE A 10 -2.48 8.41 -0.48
CA PHE A 10 -2.52 7.37 -1.49
C PHE A 10 -1.09 6.90 -1.81
N PRO A 11 -0.81 5.60 -1.72
CA PRO A 11 0.49 5.03 -2.05
C PRO A 11 0.73 4.99 -3.57
N ILE A 12 1.01 6.15 -4.19
CA ILE A 12 1.21 6.28 -5.65
C ILE A 12 2.28 5.30 -6.13
N TRP A 13 3.45 5.30 -5.48
CA TRP A 13 4.57 4.45 -5.89
C TRP A 13 4.24 2.96 -5.83
N SER A 14 3.57 2.51 -4.76
CA SER A 14 3.16 1.10 -4.65
C SER A 14 2.07 0.73 -5.65
N TYR A 15 1.20 1.68 -6.02
CA TYR A 15 0.17 1.47 -7.04
C TYR A 15 0.78 1.33 -8.43
N LEU A 16 1.77 2.16 -8.78
CA LEU A 16 2.43 2.09 -10.09
C LEU A 16 3.33 0.86 -10.22
N ASN A 17 3.92 0.39 -9.12
CA ASN A 17 4.79 -0.79 -9.07
C ASN A 17 4.03 -2.10 -8.80
N GLN A 18 2.73 -2.16 -9.10
CA GLN A 18 1.96 -3.39 -8.97
C GLN A 18 2.54 -4.49 -9.88
N PRO A 19 2.61 -5.75 -9.40
CA PRO A 19 3.03 -6.86 -10.24
C PRO A 19 1.94 -7.18 -11.27
N LEU A 20 2.18 -6.82 -12.53
CA LEU A 20 1.19 -6.97 -13.60
C LEU A 20 0.93 -8.43 -14.00
N PHE A 21 1.92 -9.32 -13.80
CA PHE A 21 1.92 -10.70 -14.30
C PHE A 21 1.98 -11.75 -13.17
N CYS A 22 1.64 -11.39 -11.94
CA CYS A 22 1.63 -12.33 -10.83
C CYS A 22 0.27 -13.05 -10.72
N SER A 23 0.25 -14.36 -10.93
CA SER A 23 -0.95 -15.21 -10.78
C SER A 23 -1.48 -15.24 -9.35
N TYR A 24 -0.61 -15.07 -8.36
CA TYR A 24 -0.99 -15.07 -6.94
C TYR A 24 -1.53 -13.71 -6.45
N LYS A 25 -1.11 -12.61 -7.05
CA LYS A 25 -1.56 -11.24 -6.69
C LYS A 25 -1.87 -10.45 -7.96
N PRO A 26 -3.09 -10.55 -8.49
CA PRO A 26 -3.47 -9.78 -9.67
C PRO A 26 -3.44 -8.27 -9.39
N PRO A 27 -3.08 -7.45 -10.38
CA PRO A 27 -3.03 -6.00 -10.22
C PRO A 27 -4.43 -5.43 -9.94
N ILE A 28 -4.50 -4.49 -9.01
CA ILE A 28 -5.74 -3.80 -8.64
C ILE A 28 -5.76 -2.43 -9.32
N PHE A 29 -6.42 -2.33 -10.47
CA PHE A 29 -6.51 -1.08 -11.24
C PHE A 29 -7.48 -0.03 -10.68
N ASN A 30 -8.28 -0.38 -9.67
CA ASN A 30 -9.13 0.59 -8.98
C ASN A 30 -8.32 1.25 -7.85
N PRO A 31 -7.99 2.56 -7.94
CA PRO A 31 -7.13 3.21 -6.95
C PRO A 31 -7.73 3.20 -5.53
N ARG A 32 -9.05 3.36 -5.40
CA ARG A 32 -9.72 3.33 -4.09
C ARG A 32 -9.60 1.94 -3.45
N ARG A 33 -9.81 0.89 -4.24
CA ARG A 33 -9.65 -0.51 -3.79
C ARG A 33 -8.21 -0.80 -3.41
N PHE A 34 -7.25 -0.36 -4.22
CA PHE A 34 -5.83 -0.54 -3.92
C PHE A 34 -5.43 0.15 -2.60
N ALA A 35 -5.87 1.39 -2.40
CA ALA A 35 -5.57 2.15 -1.18
C ALA A 35 -6.05 1.44 0.08
N TYR A 36 -7.24 0.84 0.04
CA TYR A 36 -7.79 0.07 1.15
C TYR A 36 -6.95 -1.19 1.42
N VAL A 37 -6.72 -2.01 0.39
CA VAL A 37 -5.92 -3.26 0.52
C VAL A 37 -4.51 -2.96 1.00
N TYR A 38 -3.87 -1.93 0.46
CA TYR A 38 -2.52 -1.51 0.87
C TYR A 38 -2.43 -1.13 2.34
N ARG A 39 -3.47 -0.47 2.89
CA ARG A 39 -3.51 -0.13 4.33
C ARG A 39 -3.62 -1.38 5.20
N VAL A 40 -4.44 -2.35 4.81
CA VAL A 40 -4.58 -3.61 5.54
C VAL A 40 -3.25 -4.38 5.54
N ASP A 41 -2.64 -4.55 4.37
CA ASP A 41 -1.33 -5.24 4.21
C ASP A 41 -0.21 -4.55 5.02
N LEU A 42 -0.23 -3.21 5.12
CA LEU A 42 0.70 -2.50 6.00
C LEU A 42 0.49 -2.85 7.48
N LEU A 43 -0.76 -2.89 7.95
CA LEU A 43 -1.07 -3.25 9.34
C LEU A 43 -0.68 -4.69 9.64
N GLU A 44 -0.96 -5.62 8.73
CA GLU A 44 -0.56 -7.03 8.85
C GLU A 44 0.96 -7.19 8.97
N ARG A 45 1.73 -6.47 8.15
CA ARG A 45 3.20 -6.49 8.22
C ARG A 45 3.72 -5.90 9.52
N CYS A 46 3.12 -4.82 10.01
CA CYS A 46 3.50 -4.23 11.30
C CYS A 46 3.20 -5.19 12.45
N LEU A 47 2.03 -5.83 12.43
CA LEU A 47 1.64 -6.82 13.42
C LEU A 47 2.61 -8.02 13.42
N HIS A 48 2.96 -8.54 12.25
CA HIS A 48 3.91 -9.65 12.14
C HIS A 48 5.29 -9.28 12.70
N LYS A 49 5.79 -8.08 12.39
CA LYS A 49 7.06 -7.56 12.95
C LYS A 49 7.04 -7.43 14.47
N GLU A 50 5.91 -7.03 15.06
CA GLU A 50 5.76 -6.92 16.51
C GLU A 50 5.77 -8.31 17.18
N CYS A 51 5.18 -9.32 16.51
CA CYS A 51 5.22 -10.70 16.98
C CYS A 51 6.62 -11.35 16.89
N ASP A 52 7.40 -11.02 15.85
CA ASP A 52 8.76 -11.55 15.66
C ASP A 52 9.81 -10.91 16.60
N ALA A 53 9.48 -9.80 17.26
CA ALA A 53 10.35 -9.09 18.18
C ALA A 53 10.27 -9.61 19.64
N LYS A 54 9.57 -10.73 19.87
CA LYS A 54 9.34 -11.36 21.18
C LYS A 54 10.06 -12.69 21.29
#